data_AF-A0A350RFT0-F1
#
_entry.id   AF-A0A350RFT0-F1
#
_cell.length_a   1.000
_cell.length_b   1.000
_cell.length_c   1.000
_cell.angle_alpha   90.00
_cell.angle_beta   90.00
_cell.angle_gamma   90.00
#
_symmetry.space_group_name_H-M   'P 1'
#
loop_
_entity.id
_entity.type
_entity.pdbx_description
1 polymer ?
#
loop_
_entity_poly.entity_id
_entity_poly.type
_entity_poly.pdbx_seq_one_letter_code
_entity_poly.pdbx_strand_id
1 'polypeptide(L)'
;MIFVGIIVGLAAVFVVVPSVDGAAFREAAQQAADQPAGVIGALAAFGIAFVLRAIAWQRVLPELPFGQALAAIHLSLGANHVLPFRLGEPLR
;
A
#
# COMPACT_ATOMS: atom_id res chain seq x y z
N MET A 1 -5.59 -23.00 -4.10
CA MET A 1 -5.56 -21.63 -3.54
C MET A 1 -5.57 -20.55 -4.62
N ILE A 2 -4.62 -20.54 -5.58
CA ILE A 2 -4.53 -19.48 -6.61
C ILE A 2 -5.80 -19.36 -7.46
N PHE A 3 -6.36 -20.47 -7.96
CA PHE A 3 -7.61 -20.46 -8.74
C PHE A 3 -8.80 -19.88 -7.98
N VAL A 4 -8.91 -20.17 -6.68
CA VAL A 4 -9.96 -19.59 -5.83
C VAL A 4 -9.78 -18.08 -5.71
N GLY A 5 -8.54 -17.61 -5.51
CA GLY A 5 -8.23 -16.18 -5.47
C GLY A 5 -8.56 -15.47 -6.79
N ILE A 6 -8.27 -16.08 -7.93
CA ILE A 6 -8.61 -15.53 -9.25
C ILE A 6 -10.13 -15.46 -9.44
N ILE A 7 -10.86 -16.53 -9.12
CA ILE A 7 -12.33 -16.57 -9.25
C ILE A 7 -12.98 -15.52 -8.36
N VAL A 8 -12.56 -15.43 -7.09
CA VAL A 8 -13.08 -14.42 -6.15
C VAL A 8 -12.74 -13.01 -6.63
N GLY A 9 -11.53 -12.79 -7.13
CA GLY A 9 -11.11 -11.51 -7.70
C GLY A 9 -11.99 -11.10 -8.90
N LEU A 10 -12.24 -12.01 -9.83
CA LEU A 10 -13.10 -11.77 -10.99
C LEU A 10 -14.55 -11.49 -10.57
N ALA A 11 -15.08 -12.24 -9.61
CA ALA A 11 -16.42 -12.01 -9.08
C ALA A 11 -16.54 -10.62 -8.43
N ALA A 12 -15.53 -10.22 -7.65
CA ALA A 12 -15.49 -8.88 -7.05
C ALA A 12 -15.47 -7.78 -8.13
N VAL A 13 -14.66 -7.94 -9.19
CA VAL A 13 -14.65 -7.00 -10.32
C VAL A 13 -16.03 -6.90 -10.96
N PHE A 14 -16.66 -8.05 -11.24
CA PHE A 14 -17.96 -8.10 -11.92
C PHE A 14 -19.09 -7.46 -11.10
N VAL A 15 -19.02 -7.52 -9.77
CA VAL A 15 -19.99 -6.90 -8.86
C VAL A 15 -19.71 -5.42 -8.65
N VAL A 16 -18.45 -5.04 -8.47
CA VAL A 16 -18.07 -3.67 -8.09
C VAL A 16 -18.10 -2.74 -9.30
N VAL A 17 -17.56 -3.13 -10.46
CA VAL A 17 -17.43 -2.24 -11.63
C VAL A 17 -18.77 -1.63 -12.07
N PRO A 18 -19.88 -2.38 -12.18
CA PRO A 18 -21.18 -1.80 -12.55
C PRO A 18 -21.73 -0.81 -11.51
N SER A 19 -21.28 -0.91 -10.26
CA SER A 19 -21.71 -0.05 -9.15
C SER A 19 -20.90 1.25 -9.04
N VAL A 20 -19.83 1.39 -9.83
CA VAL A 20 -18.99 2.60 -9.82
C VAL A 20 -19.56 3.64 -10.77
N ASP A 21 -20.02 4.76 -10.21
CA ASP A 21 -20.31 5.96 -11.00
C ASP A 21 -18.99 6.65 -11.39
N GLY A 22 -18.62 6.54 -12.67
CA GLY A 22 -17.39 7.13 -13.19
C GLY A 22 -17.38 8.66 -13.15
N ALA A 23 -18.55 9.33 -13.20
CA ALA A 23 -18.63 10.78 -13.10
C ALA A 23 -18.37 11.23 -11.66
N ALA A 24 -19.01 10.58 -10.69
CA ALA A 24 -18.77 10.84 -9.26
C ALA A 24 -17.32 10.56 -8.87
N PHE A 25 -16.71 9.49 -9.41
CA PHE A 25 -15.30 9.18 -9.20
C PHE A 25 -14.38 10.28 -9.75
N ARG A 26 -14.67 10.79 -10.95
CA ARG A 26 -13.89 11.85 -11.58
C ARG A 26 -13.99 13.17 -10.83
N GLU A 27 -15.18 13.50 -10.34
CA GLU A 27 -15.41 14.70 -9.53
C GLU A 27 -14.67 14.61 -8.19
N ALA A 28 -14.72 13.44 -7.52
CA ALA A 28 -13.94 13.20 -6.30
C ALA A 28 -12.42 13.30 -6.56
N ALA A 29 -11.93 12.79 -7.69
CA ALA A 29 -10.53 12.90 -8.08
C ALA A 29 -10.11 14.36 -8.35
N GLN A 30 -10.98 15.16 -8.96
CA GLN A 30 -10.75 16.60 -9.17
C GLN A 30 -10.76 17.37 -7.85
N GLN A 31 -11.73 17.12 -6.97
CA GLN A 31 -11.75 17.74 -5.63
C GLN A 31 -10.50 17.41 -4.81
N ALA A 32 -10.00 16.17 -4.90
CA ALA A 32 -8.76 15.78 -4.26
C ALA A 32 -7.53 16.51 -4.84
N ALA A 33 -7.55 16.85 -6.14
CA ALA A 33 -6.50 17.62 -6.78
C ALA A 33 -6.58 19.12 -6.44
N ASP A 34 -7.79 19.68 -6.37
CA ASP A 34 -8.04 21.09 -6.06
C ASP A 34 -7.80 21.39 -4.57
N GLN A 35 -8.04 20.43 -3.69
CA GLN A 35 -7.81 20.53 -2.24
C GLN A 35 -6.86 19.43 -1.75
N PRO A 36 -5.56 19.53 -2.10
CA PRO A 36 -4.59 18.46 -1.86
C PRO A 36 -4.23 18.29 -0.39
N ALA A 37 -4.61 19.21 0.49
CA ALA A 37 -4.24 19.17 1.91
C ALA A 37 -4.65 17.86 2.60
N GLY A 38 -5.84 17.33 2.30
CA GLY A 38 -6.30 16.04 2.83
C GLY A 38 -5.47 14.87 2.31
N VAL A 39 -5.15 14.86 1.02
CA VAL A 39 -4.32 13.84 0.37
C VAL A 39 -2.89 13.88 0.90
N ILE A 40 -2.32 15.07 1.03
CA ILE A 40 -0.98 15.30 1.60
C ILE A 40 -0.96 14.83 3.06
N GLY A 41 -1.98 15.16 3.85
CA GLY A 41 -2.09 14.70 5.23
C GLY A 41 -2.14 13.17 5.34
N ALA A 42 -2.93 12.53 4.48
CA ALA A 42 -3.01 11.07 4.41
C ALA A 42 -1.68 10.44 3.99
N LEU A 43 -1.02 10.97 2.95
CA LEU A 43 0.29 10.53 2.48
C LEU A 43 1.37 10.72 3.55
N ALA A 44 1.35 11.85 4.26
CA ALA A 44 2.28 12.13 5.34
C ALA A 44 2.07 11.17 6.52
N ALA A 45 0.83 10.95 6.95
CA ALA A 45 0.52 10.00 8.00
C ALA A 45 0.92 8.57 7.63
N PHE A 46 0.64 8.16 6.38
CA PHE A 46 1.06 6.86 5.86
C PHE A 46 2.60 6.74 5.77
N GLY A 47 3.28 7.80 5.32
CA GLY A 47 4.74 7.92 5.29
C GLY A 47 5.38 7.79 6.68
N ILE A 48 4.83 8.50 7.67
CA ILE A 48 5.29 8.46 9.07
C ILE A 48 5.18 7.05 9.64
N ALA A 49 4.15 6.28 9.28
CA ALA A 49 4.03 4.89 9.72
C ALA A 49 5.24 4.03 9.28
N PHE A 50 5.82 4.27 8.11
CA PHE A 50 7.04 3.59 7.66
C PHE A 50 8.27 4.02 8.46
N VAL A 51 8.40 5.32 8.75
CA VAL A 51 9.50 5.85 9.57
C VAL A 51 9.47 5.26 10.99
N LEU A 52 8.29 5.28 11.63
CA LEU A 52 8.10 4.70 12.96
C LEU A 52 8.43 3.20 12.95
N ARG A 53 8.03 2.48 11.89
CA ARG A 53 8.37 1.07 11.72
C ARG A 53 9.87 0.86 11.56
N ALA A 54 10.56 1.69 10.78
CA ALA A 54 12.02 1.60 10.63
C ALA A 54 12.74 1.86 11.97
N ILE A 55 12.30 2.85 12.76
CA ILE A 55 12.83 3.11 14.10
C ILE A 55 12.60 1.90 15.02
N ALA A 56 11.40 1.30 14.98
CA ALA A 56 11.09 0.11 15.78
C ALA A 56 12.02 -1.06 15.42
N TRP A 57 12.36 -1.24 14.14
CA TRP A 57 13.32 -2.25 13.71
C TRP A 57 14.73 -2.00 14.23
N GLN A 58 15.19 -0.75 14.25
CA GLN A 58 16.49 -0.43 14.85
C GLN A 58 16.54 -0.72 16.36
N ARG A 59 15.41 -0.65 17.07
CA ARG A 59 15.35 -1.04 18.49
C ARG A 59 15.48 -2.55 18.69
N VAL A 60 15.02 -3.35 17.72
CA VAL A 60 15.11 -4.82 17.76
C VAL A 60 16.47 -5.30 17.27
N LEU A 61 17.02 -4.67 16.22
CA LEU A 61 18.33 -4.99 15.65
C LEU A 61 19.17 -3.70 15.55
N PRO A 62 19.94 -3.36 16.60
CA PRO A 62 20.68 -2.09 16.70
C PRO A 62 21.74 -1.90 15.62
N GLU A 63 22.27 -3.00 15.09
CA GLU A 63 23.28 -2.98 14.01
C GLU A 63 22.66 -2.64 12.64
N LEU A 64 21.33 -2.63 12.51
CA LEU A 64 20.64 -2.34 11.26
C LEU A 64 20.59 -0.82 11.00
N PRO A 65 21.20 -0.34 9.91
CA PRO A 65 21.10 1.07 9.52
C PRO A 65 19.65 1.45 9.18
N PHE A 66 19.24 2.65 9.58
CA PHE A 66 17.88 3.15 9.33
C PHE A 66 17.49 3.09 7.84
N GLY A 67 18.43 3.46 6.96
CA GLY A 67 18.20 3.41 5.51
C GLY A 67 17.93 2.00 5.00
N GLN A 68 18.60 0.99 5.55
CA GLN A 68 18.38 -0.41 5.18
C GLN A 68 17.03 -0.92 5.71
N ALA A 69 16.66 -0.54 6.94
CA ALA A 69 15.33 -0.84 7.48
C ALA A 69 14.23 -0.22 6.61
N LEU A 70 14.39 1.03 6.19
CA LEU A 70 13.43 1.71 5.33
C LEU A 70 13.34 1.06 3.93
N ALA A 71 14.48 0.69 3.34
CA ALA A 71 14.53 0.01 2.05
C ALA A 71 13.83 -1.37 2.10
N ALA A 72 14.10 -2.17 3.14
CA ALA A 72 13.46 -3.46 3.33
C ALA A 72 11.94 -3.34 3.49
N ILE A 73 11.47 -2.30 4.19
CA ILE A 73 10.04 -2.06 4.36
C ILE A 73 9.38 -1.67 3.03
N HIS A 74 10.00 -0.80 2.21
CA HIS A 74 9.47 -0.44 0.88
C HIS A 74 9.48 -1.63 -0.08
N LEU A 75 10.54 -2.44 -0.02
CA LEU A 75 10.66 -3.67 -0.82
C LEU A 75 9.56 -4.67 -0.43
N SER A 76 9.33 -4.88 0.86
CA SER A 76 8.25 -5.73 1.37
C SER A 76 6.87 -5.19 1.00
N LEU A 77 6.67 -3.86 1.01
CA LEU A 77 5.44 -3.23 0.57
C LEU A 77 5.17 -3.56 -0.90
N GLY A 78 6.14 -3.32 -1.78
CA GLY A 78 6.03 -3.62 -3.21
C GLY A 78 5.83 -5.11 -3.47
N ALA A 79 6.61 -5.97 -2.81
CA ALA A 79 6.52 -7.41 -2.93
C ALA A 79 5.14 -7.95 -2.50
N ASN A 80 4.51 -7.37 -1.49
CA ASN A 80 3.23 -7.86 -0.97
C ASN A 80 1.99 -7.22 -1.62
N HIS A 81 2.11 -6.05 -2.27
CA HIS A 81 0.97 -5.33 -2.85
C HIS A 81 0.98 -5.32 -4.38
N VAL A 82 2.15 -5.35 -5.03
CA VAL A 82 2.27 -5.32 -6.49
C VAL A 82 2.41 -6.74 -7.05
N LEU A 83 3.11 -7.62 -6.34
CA LEU A 83 3.24 -9.02 -6.72
C LEU A 83 2.21 -9.87 -5.95
N PRO A 84 1.43 -10.74 -6.61
CA PRO A 84 0.44 -11.60 -5.96
C PRO A 84 1.06 -12.72 -5.10
N PHE A 85 2.37 -12.67 -4.90
CA PHE A 85 3.12 -13.63 -4.12
C PHE A 85 3.72 -12.87 -2.95
N ARG A 86 3.44 -13.35 -1.74
CA ARG A 86 4.00 -12.88 -0.47
C ARG A 86 5.52 -13.09 -0.40
N LEU A 87 6.25 -12.49 -1.35
CA LEU A 87 7.70 -12.55 -1.46
C LEU A 87 8.38 -11.69 -0.40
N GLY A 88 7.63 -10.96 0.42
CA GLY A 88 8.16 -10.25 1.58
C GLY A 88 8.69 -11.17 2.69
N GLU A 89 8.33 -12.46 2.71
CA GLU A 89 8.90 -13.46 3.64
C GLU A 89 10.33 -13.91 3.28
N PRO A 90 10.63 -14.31 2.03
CA PRO A 90 11.99 -14.67 1.63
C PRO A 90 12.97 -13.47 1.51
N LEU A 91 12.46 -12.24 1.50
CA LEU A 91 13.26 -11.00 1.38
C LEU A 91 13.41 -10.21 2.70
N ARG A 92 12.78 -10.65 3.79
CA ARG A 92 12.96 -10.06 5.13
C ARG A 92 14.29 -10.46 5.74
#